data_AF-A0ABD2USF3-F1
#
_entry.id   AF-A0ABD2USF3-F1
#
_cell.length_a   1.000
_cell.length_b   1.000
_cell.length_c   1.000
_cell.angle_alpha   90.00
_cell.angle_beta   90.00
_cell.angle_gamma   90.00
#
_symmetry.space_group_name_H-M   'P 1'
#
loop_
_entity.id
_entity.type
_entity.pdbx_description
1 polymer ?
#
loop_
_entity_poly.entity_id
_entity_poly.type
_entity_poly.pdbx_seq_one_letter_code
_entity_poly.pdbx_strand_id
1 'polypeptide(L)'
;KKIKITGNNSELRLSPTDRQLPLFCHSYLPPLKVSFPQNTMDSQSQNTSLQRLQNVEKRIVRVLELAGGVMDEMANPSGPRKELINNHCSEFMQLIKDIQVTLREEIKSACEYRPFEKCDYVPRISNEICCKKLEYVISQFDNMKQTIEGYHAAALDHMALD
;
A
#
# COMPACT_ATOMS: atom_id res chain seq x y z
N LYS A 1 16.10 33.21 -24.24
CA LYS A 1 16.83 33.51 -22.98
C LYS A 1 17.29 32.18 -22.37
N LYS A 2 18.61 31.93 -22.37
CA LYS A 2 19.25 30.76 -21.76
C LYS A 2 19.33 31.00 -20.26
N ILE A 3 18.83 30.09 -19.42
CA ILE A 3 19.06 30.13 -17.98
C ILE A 3 20.16 29.12 -17.66
N LYS A 4 21.27 29.65 -17.16
CA LYS A 4 22.46 28.94 -16.71
C LYS A 4 22.25 28.61 -15.23
N ILE A 5 22.28 27.33 -14.88
CA ILE A 5 22.22 26.91 -13.47
C ILE A 5 23.66 26.79 -12.97
N THR A 6 24.03 27.68 -12.04
CA THR A 6 25.27 27.64 -11.29
C THR A 6 25.01 26.85 -10.02
N GLY A 7 25.72 25.72 -9.85
CA GLY A 7 25.66 24.91 -8.64
C GLY A 7 26.42 25.55 -7.48
N ASN A 8 25.84 25.51 -6.30
CA ASN A 8 26.54 25.67 -5.03
C ASN A 8 26.23 24.44 -4.17
N ASN A 9 27.30 23.71 -3.85
CA ASN A 9 27.35 22.61 -2.91
C ASN A 9 27.07 23.12 -1.49
N SER A 10 26.12 22.49 -0.81
CA SER A 10 26.04 22.48 0.65
C SER A 10 26.14 21.02 1.10
N GLU A 11 27.31 20.64 1.59
CA GLU A 11 27.56 19.33 2.21
C GLU A 11 26.65 19.15 3.44
N LEU A 12 25.68 18.24 3.34
CA LEU A 12 25.12 17.58 4.52
C LEU A 12 25.86 16.25 4.68
N ARG A 13 26.90 16.26 5.53
CA ARG A 13 27.56 15.04 6.01
C ARG A 13 26.53 14.19 6.76
N LEU A 14 26.07 13.12 6.11
CA LEU A 14 25.36 12.02 6.76
C LEU A 14 26.39 10.98 7.26
N SER A 15 26.30 10.66 8.55
CA SER A 15 27.08 9.63 9.25
C SER A 15 26.95 8.25 8.58
N PRO A 16 28.02 7.44 8.51
CA PRO A 16 27.97 6.09 7.97
C PRO A 16 27.48 5.12 9.05
N THR A 17 26.16 4.97 9.21
CA THR A 17 25.62 3.84 10.01
C THR A 17 24.28 3.29 9.55
N ASP A 18 23.58 3.92 8.60
CA ASP A 18 22.30 3.40 8.08
C ASP A 18 22.44 2.60 6.78
N ARG A 19 23.23 1.53 6.83
CA ARG A 19 23.20 0.47 5.80
C ARG A 19 23.08 -0.90 6.43
N GLN A 20 21.89 -1.25 6.89
CA GLN A 20 21.30 -2.58 6.66
C GLN A 20 19.87 -2.66 7.23
N LEU A 21 18.89 -2.40 6.38
CA LEU A 21 17.60 -3.06 6.50
C LEU A 21 17.59 -4.21 5.49
N PRO A 22 17.62 -5.48 5.94
CA PRO A 22 17.41 -6.57 5.02
C PRO A 22 15.93 -6.58 4.63
N LEU A 23 15.69 -6.47 3.33
CA LEU A 23 14.46 -6.89 2.65
C LEU A 23 14.26 -8.38 2.92
N PHE A 24 13.64 -8.74 4.04
CA PHE A 24 13.03 -10.05 4.21
C PHE A 24 11.55 -9.96 3.81
N CYS A 25 11.31 -10.21 2.52
CA CYS A 25 10.05 -10.81 2.10
C CYS A 25 9.95 -12.18 2.78
N HIS A 26 9.07 -12.30 3.77
CA HIS A 26 8.55 -13.60 4.19
C HIS A 26 7.05 -13.64 3.92
N SER A 27 6.75 -14.31 2.82
CA SER A 27 5.48 -14.93 2.50
C SER A 27 5.12 -15.98 3.57
N TYR A 28 3.81 -16.11 3.81
CA TYR A 28 3.11 -17.08 4.67
C TYR A 28 3.09 -16.82 6.19
N LEU A 29 2.10 -16.06 6.65
CA LEU A 29 1.37 -16.40 7.88
C LEU A 29 -0.14 -16.15 7.64
N PRO A 30 -1.05 -17.05 8.05
CA PRO A 30 -2.48 -16.83 7.91
C PRO A 30 -2.94 -15.73 8.90
N PRO A 31 -3.98 -14.94 8.57
CA PRO A 31 -4.45 -13.90 9.45
C PRO A 31 -5.23 -14.50 10.62
N LEU A 32 -4.69 -14.37 11.85
CA LEU A 32 -5.51 -14.45 13.05
C LEU A 32 -6.43 -13.23 13.08
N LYS A 33 -7.74 -13.47 12.93
CA LYS A 33 -8.78 -12.44 13.03
C LYS A 33 -8.82 -11.88 14.44
N VAL A 34 -8.16 -10.75 14.63
CA VAL A 34 -8.37 -9.89 15.79
C VAL A 34 -9.25 -8.73 15.31
N SER A 35 -10.53 -8.79 15.63
CA SER A 35 -11.50 -7.72 15.37
C SER A 35 -11.36 -6.63 16.44
N PHE A 36 -10.90 -5.45 16.03
CA PHE A 36 -10.91 -4.22 16.81
C PHE A 36 -11.62 -3.10 16.04
N PRO A 37 -12.22 -2.12 16.74
CA PRO A 37 -13.25 -1.25 16.19
C PRO A 37 -12.68 -0.35 15.10
N GLN A 38 -13.37 -0.38 13.97
CA GLN A 38 -13.05 0.41 12.80
C GLN A 38 -13.28 1.89 13.12
N ASN A 39 -12.22 2.71 13.08
CA ASN A 39 -12.37 4.17 13.07
C ASN A 39 -13.06 4.56 11.75
N THR A 40 -14.37 4.75 11.82
CA THR A 40 -15.31 4.90 10.70
C THR A 40 -15.25 6.25 9.98
N MET A 41 -14.44 7.22 10.42
CA MET A 41 -14.48 8.59 9.85
C MET A 41 -13.47 8.88 8.72
N ASP A 42 -12.43 8.06 8.51
CA ASP A 42 -11.51 8.22 7.36
C ASP A 42 -11.90 7.30 6.17
N SER A 43 -12.83 6.35 6.36
CA SER A 43 -13.24 5.38 5.34
C SER A 43 -14.12 5.99 4.24
N GLN A 44 -14.86 7.06 4.56
CA GLN A 44 -15.83 7.65 3.65
C GLN A 44 -15.18 8.55 2.58
N SER A 45 -14.08 9.26 2.90
CA SER A 45 -13.32 10.03 1.92
C SER A 45 -12.44 9.14 1.02
N GLN A 46 -11.92 8.03 1.56
CA GLN A 46 -11.17 7.06 0.77
C GLN A 46 -12.07 6.31 -0.22
N ASN A 47 -13.34 6.04 0.15
CA ASN A 47 -14.31 5.48 -0.79
C ASN A 47 -14.61 6.44 -1.96
N THR A 48 -14.65 7.76 -1.73
CA THR A 48 -14.87 8.72 -2.81
C THR A 48 -13.64 8.89 -3.69
N SER A 49 -12.43 8.92 -3.12
CA SER A 49 -11.17 8.93 -3.88
C SER A 49 -11.05 7.69 -4.79
N LEU A 50 -11.25 6.49 -4.22
CA LEU A 50 -11.21 5.25 -4.98
C LEU A 50 -12.25 5.24 -6.10
N GLN A 51 -13.47 5.71 -5.84
CA GLN A 51 -14.52 5.81 -6.86
C GLN A 51 -14.14 6.80 -7.98
N ARG A 52 -13.51 7.94 -7.66
CA ARG A 52 -13.02 8.90 -8.66
C ARG A 52 -11.92 8.29 -9.54
N LEU A 53 -11.01 7.51 -8.95
CA LEU A 53 -9.97 6.78 -9.68
C LEU A 53 -10.55 5.67 -10.57
N GLN A 54 -11.54 4.91 -10.11
CA GLN A 54 -12.25 3.93 -10.95
C GLN A 54 -12.98 4.58 -12.13
N ASN A 55 -13.52 5.78 -11.93
CA ASN A 55 -14.10 6.55 -13.04
C ASN A 55 -13.02 6.99 -14.05
N VAL A 56 -11.81 7.30 -13.58
CA VAL A 56 -10.66 7.54 -14.48
C VAL A 56 -10.33 6.29 -15.30
N GLU A 57 -10.29 5.10 -14.70
CA GLU A 57 -10.06 3.85 -15.45
C GLU A 57 -11.09 3.65 -16.57
N LYS A 58 -12.39 3.85 -16.27
CA LYS A 58 -13.46 3.78 -17.29
C LYS A 58 -13.26 4.80 -18.40
N ARG A 59 -12.86 6.03 -18.07
CA ARG A 59 -12.58 7.08 -19.07
C ARG A 59 -11.37 6.73 -19.93
N ILE A 60 -10.34 6.08 -19.39
CA ILE A 60 -9.17 5.62 -20.15
C ILE A 60 -9.61 4.56 -21.18
N VAL A 61 -10.44 3.60 -20.79
CA VAL A 61 -11.00 2.61 -21.73
C VAL A 61 -11.77 3.32 -22.84
N ARG A 62 -12.63 4.29 -22.49
CA ARG A 62 -13.38 5.09 -23.47
C ARG A 62 -12.48 5.87 -24.45
N VAL A 63 -11.39 6.45 -23.97
CA VAL A 63 -10.40 7.14 -24.82
C VAL A 63 -9.78 6.18 -25.85
N LEU A 64 -9.49 4.94 -25.45
CA LEU A 64 -8.98 3.91 -26.37
C LEU A 64 -10.04 3.51 -27.40
N GLU A 65 -11.31 3.38 -27.01
CA GLU A 65 -12.41 3.14 -27.95
C GLU A 65 -12.55 4.24 -28.99
N LEU A 66 -12.43 5.51 -28.58
CA LEU A 66 -12.50 6.66 -29.50
C LEU A 66 -11.35 6.65 -30.50
N ALA A 67 -10.13 6.31 -30.06
CA ALA A 67 -8.99 6.15 -30.95
C ALA A 67 -9.21 4.99 -31.95
N GLY A 68 -9.80 3.88 -31.49
CA GLY A 68 -10.28 2.78 -32.33
C GLY A 68 -11.28 3.25 -33.38
N GLY A 69 -12.30 3.99 -32.96
CA GLY A 69 -13.33 4.53 -33.86
C GLY A 69 -12.78 5.50 -34.91
N VAL A 70 -11.72 6.25 -34.62
CA VAL A 70 -11.01 7.06 -35.64
C VAL A 70 -10.29 6.15 -36.65
N MET A 71 -9.61 5.10 -36.20
CA MET A 71 -8.95 4.15 -37.09
C MET A 71 -9.96 3.44 -38.01
N ASP A 72 -11.10 3.01 -37.46
CA ASP A 72 -12.19 2.39 -38.23
C ASP A 72 -12.76 3.35 -39.29
N GLU A 73 -12.94 4.62 -38.93
CA GLU A 73 -13.41 5.62 -39.88
C GLU A 73 -12.39 5.93 -40.97
N MET A 74 -11.09 5.91 -40.64
CA MET A 74 -10.03 6.06 -41.64
C MET A 74 -9.92 4.85 -42.58
N ALA A 75 -10.28 3.65 -42.11
CA ALA A 75 -10.32 2.42 -42.91
C ALA A 75 -11.60 2.26 -43.73
N ASN A 76 -12.56 3.20 -43.62
CA ASN A 76 -13.84 3.14 -44.31
C ASN A 76 -13.65 3.17 -45.85
N PRO A 77 -14.15 2.17 -46.60
CA PRO A 77 -13.99 2.11 -48.06
C PRO A 77 -14.72 3.24 -48.80
N SER A 78 -15.72 3.88 -48.19
CA SER A 78 -16.39 5.08 -48.74
C SER A 78 -15.63 6.39 -48.45
N GLY A 79 -14.49 6.29 -47.77
CA GLY A 79 -13.68 7.41 -47.32
C GLY A 79 -14.07 7.91 -45.92
N PRO A 80 -13.18 8.66 -45.26
CA PRO A 80 -13.36 9.02 -43.86
C PRO A 80 -14.41 10.11 -43.68
N ARG A 81 -15.42 9.86 -42.84
CA ARG A 81 -16.44 10.86 -42.48
C ARG A 81 -15.86 11.87 -41.49
N LYS A 82 -15.51 13.05 -42.02
CA LYS A 82 -14.88 14.14 -41.28
C LYS A 82 -15.62 14.54 -40.00
N GLU A 83 -16.95 14.60 -40.03
CA GLU A 83 -17.77 14.96 -38.86
C GLU A 83 -17.58 13.97 -37.70
N LEU A 84 -17.56 12.66 -37.99
CA LEU A 84 -17.37 11.62 -36.97
C LEU A 84 -15.95 11.64 -36.40
N ILE A 85 -14.94 11.82 -37.25
CA ILE A 85 -13.55 11.95 -36.81
C ILE A 85 -13.40 13.18 -35.90
N ASN A 86 -13.96 14.33 -36.29
CA ASN A 86 -13.91 15.54 -35.47
C ASN A 86 -14.61 15.36 -34.11
N ASN A 87 -15.75 14.67 -34.09
CA ASN A 87 -16.44 14.36 -32.85
C ASN A 87 -15.61 13.43 -31.96
N HIS A 88 -15.09 12.32 -32.50
CA HIS A 88 -14.23 11.40 -31.74
C HIS A 88 -12.98 12.09 -31.21
N CYS A 89 -12.31 12.91 -32.02
CA CYS A 89 -11.13 13.67 -31.60
C CYS A 89 -11.47 14.71 -30.52
N SER A 90 -12.64 15.37 -30.60
CA SER A 90 -13.05 16.36 -29.59
C SER A 90 -13.39 15.69 -28.26
N GLU A 91 -14.14 14.57 -28.29
CA GLU A 91 -14.45 13.77 -27.10
C GLU A 91 -13.17 13.19 -26.48
N PHE A 92 -12.25 12.68 -27.31
CA PHE A 92 -10.95 12.17 -26.88
C PHE A 92 -10.17 13.24 -26.11
N MET A 93 -10.04 14.44 -26.69
CA MET A 93 -9.31 15.54 -26.06
C MET A 93 -9.95 16.00 -24.76
N GLN A 94 -11.28 16.00 -24.67
CA GLN A 94 -11.99 16.35 -23.44
C GLN A 94 -11.75 15.31 -22.34
N LEU A 95 -11.90 14.02 -22.66
CA LEU A 95 -11.67 12.94 -21.69
C LEU A 95 -10.22 12.91 -21.20
N ILE A 96 -9.24 13.15 -22.07
CA ILE A 96 -7.83 13.27 -21.67
C ILE A 96 -7.63 14.41 -20.67
N LYS A 97 -8.22 15.59 -20.91
CA LYS A 97 -8.13 16.71 -19.97
C LYS A 97 -8.76 16.37 -18.62
N ASP A 98 -9.94 15.75 -18.64
CA ASP A 98 -10.65 15.37 -17.42
C ASP A 98 -9.85 14.34 -16.61
N ILE A 99 -9.28 13.32 -17.28
CA ILE A 99 -8.38 12.33 -16.66
C ILE A 99 -7.19 13.04 -16.02
N GLN A 100 -6.52 13.95 -16.75
CA GLN A 100 -5.36 14.67 -16.24
C GLN A 100 -5.67 15.53 -15.03
N VAL A 101 -6.81 16.24 -15.03
CA VAL A 101 -7.24 17.08 -13.90
C VAL A 101 -7.53 16.20 -12.69
N THR A 102 -8.36 15.16 -12.84
CA THR A 102 -8.70 14.26 -11.72
C THR A 102 -7.46 13.57 -11.15
N LEU A 103 -6.57 13.03 -11.98
CA LEU A 103 -5.34 12.39 -11.48
C LEU A 103 -4.44 13.39 -10.75
N ARG A 104 -4.31 14.62 -11.24
CA ARG A 104 -3.52 15.66 -10.57
C ARG A 104 -4.08 15.98 -9.19
N GLU A 105 -5.39 16.09 -9.07
CA GLU A 105 -6.08 16.36 -7.81
C GLU A 105 -5.91 15.19 -6.82
N GLU A 106 -6.09 13.95 -7.28
CA GLU A 106 -5.90 12.77 -6.44
C GLU A 106 -4.45 12.60 -5.99
N ILE A 107 -3.46 12.81 -6.87
CA ILE A 107 -2.04 12.78 -6.50
C ILE A 107 -1.74 13.86 -5.47
N LYS A 108 -2.23 15.09 -5.69
CA LYS A 108 -2.06 16.19 -4.72
C LYS A 108 -2.68 15.83 -3.38
N SER A 109 -3.91 15.32 -3.38
CA SER A 109 -4.62 14.91 -2.16
C SER A 109 -3.90 13.76 -1.43
N ALA A 110 -3.40 12.75 -2.15
CA ALA A 110 -2.63 11.65 -1.58
C ALA A 110 -1.29 12.11 -1.00
N CYS A 111 -0.65 13.11 -1.60
CA CYS A 111 0.58 13.70 -1.09
C CYS A 111 0.35 14.62 0.12
N GLU A 112 -0.78 15.33 0.16
CA GLU A 112 -1.23 16.11 1.33
C GLU A 112 -1.67 15.20 2.48
N TYR A 113 -2.27 14.06 2.17
CA TYR A 113 -2.50 12.95 3.08
C TYR A 113 -1.15 12.27 3.39
N ARG A 114 -0.28 12.93 4.15
CA ARG A 114 1.03 12.39 4.55
C ARG A 114 0.86 10.99 5.16
N PRO A 115 1.30 9.92 4.47
CA PRO A 115 1.13 8.56 4.97
C PRO A 115 1.88 8.34 6.27
N PHE A 116 3.02 9.01 6.46
CA PHE A 116 3.89 8.85 7.63
C PHE A 116 3.31 9.40 8.93
N GLU A 117 2.40 10.37 8.88
CA GLU A 117 1.86 11.01 10.08
C GLU A 117 0.71 10.19 10.70
N LYS A 118 0.08 9.31 9.91
CA LYS A 118 -0.95 8.35 10.33
C LYS A 118 -0.58 6.88 10.02
N CYS A 119 0.68 6.57 9.72
CA CYS A 119 1.11 5.21 9.38
C CYS A 119 1.08 4.32 10.64
N ASP A 120 0.04 3.51 10.78
CA ASP A 120 -0.06 2.54 11.86
C ASP A 120 0.74 1.25 11.59
N TYR A 121 1.34 1.09 10.40
CA TYR A 121 2.07 -0.12 10.03
C TYR A 121 3.23 -0.42 10.98
N VAL A 122 4.11 0.56 11.22
CA VAL A 122 5.27 0.40 12.11
C VAL A 122 4.84 0.07 13.54
N PRO A 123 3.93 0.83 14.19
CA PRO A 123 3.48 0.48 15.54
C PRO A 123 2.72 -0.85 15.56
N ARG A 124 1.93 -1.19 14.53
CA ARG A 124 1.20 -2.47 14.44
C ARG A 124 2.13 -3.67 14.35
N ILE A 125 3.10 -3.64 13.43
CA ILE A 125 4.07 -4.73 13.27
C ILE A 125 4.97 -4.85 14.50
N SER A 126 5.38 -3.73 15.09
CA SER A 126 6.14 -3.73 16.36
C SER A 126 5.34 -4.40 17.48
N ASN A 127 4.05 -4.09 17.59
CA ASN A 127 3.18 -4.70 18.59
C ASN A 127 2.98 -6.21 18.34
N GLU A 128 2.79 -6.63 17.09
CA GLU A 128 2.69 -8.06 16.73
C GLU A 128 3.96 -8.83 17.12
N ILE A 129 5.14 -8.25 16.84
CA ILE A 129 6.43 -8.85 17.24
C ILE A 129 6.54 -8.90 18.76
N CYS A 130 6.10 -7.86 19.47
CA CYS A 130 6.10 -7.82 20.93
C CYS A 130 5.23 -8.95 21.52
N CYS A 131 4.03 -9.16 20.99
CA CYS A 131 3.15 -10.26 21.40
C CYS A 131 3.83 -11.63 21.21
N LYS A 132 4.44 -11.89 20.05
CA LYS A 132 5.17 -13.15 19.80
C LYS A 132 6.34 -13.37 20.77
N LYS A 133 7.06 -12.30 21.11
CA LYS A 133 8.13 -12.37 22.13
C LYS A 133 7.56 -12.73 23.51
N LEU A 134 6.41 -12.16 23.87
CA LEU A 134 5.75 -12.45 25.14
C LEU A 134 5.25 -13.89 25.21
N GLU A 135 4.61 -14.38 24.15
CA GLU A 135 4.19 -15.79 24.01
C GLU A 135 5.38 -16.74 24.17
N TYR A 136 6.53 -16.41 23.59
CA TYR A 136 7.75 -17.19 23.76
C TYR A 136 8.22 -17.23 25.22
N VAL A 137 8.26 -16.08 25.91
CA VAL A 137 8.64 -16.02 27.33
C VAL A 137 7.69 -16.83 28.22
N ILE A 138 6.38 -16.74 27.97
CA ILE A 138 5.37 -17.54 28.67
C ILE A 138 5.65 -19.04 28.48
N SER A 139 5.90 -19.47 27.24
CA SER A 139 6.24 -20.87 26.95
C SER A 139 7.51 -21.33 27.69
N GLN A 140 8.52 -20.47 27.83
CA GLN A 140 9.71 -20.80 28.61
C GLN A 140 9.39 -20.97 30.10
N PHE A 141 8.53 -20.12 30.68
CA PHE A 141 8.11 -20.27 32.07
C PHE A 141 7.30 -21.55 32.31
N ASP A 142 6.43 -21.93 31.38
CA ASP A 142 5.69 -23.19 31.46
C ASP A 142 6.64 -24.39 31.44
N ASN A 143 7.67 -24.37 30.58
CA ASN A 143 8.70 -25.41 30.54
C ASN A 143 9.49 -25.49 31.85
N MET A 144 9.86 -24.34 32.43
CA MET A 144 10.56 -24.29 33.72
C MET A 144 9.69 -24.86 34.84
N LYS A 145 8.40 -24.48 34.87
CA LYS A 145 7.43 -25.00 35.84
C LYS A 145 7.30 -26.52 35.75
N GLN A 146 7.11 -27.06 34.54
CA GLN A 146 7.03 -28.51 34.33
C GLN A 146 8.31 -29.22 34.77
N THR A 147 9.47 -28.62 34.52
CA THR A 147 10.76 -29.17 34.97
C THR A 147 10.82 -29.24 36.50
N ILE A 148 10.39 -28.19 37.20
CA ILE A 148 10.34 -28.16 38.67
C ILE A 148 9.34 -29.19 39.22
N GLU A 149 8.14 -29.25 38.65
CA GLU A 149 7.12 -30.25 39.02
C GLU A 149 7.62 -31.68 38.82
N GLY A 150 8.37 -31.93 37.74
CA GLY A 150 9.02 -33.21 37.48
C GLY A 150 10.05 -33.60 38.55
N TYR A 151 10.87 -32.65 39.01
CA TYR A 151 11.80 -32.90 40.12
C TYR A 151 11.08 -33.24 41.43
N HIS A 152 9.99 -32.53 41.75
CA HIS A 152 9.20 -32.83 42.95
C HIS A 152 8.53 -34.20 42.89
N ALA A 153 7.98 -34.59 41.74
CA ALA A 153 7.40 -35.92 41.55
C ALA A 153 8.45 -37.03 41.72
N ALA A 154 9.62 -36.89 41.09
CA ALA A 154 10.70 -37.86 41.20
C ALA A 154 11.26 -38.00 42.64
N ALA A 155 11.30 -36.89 43.40
CA ALA A 155 11.71 -36.91 44.80
C ALA A 155 10.70 -37.63 45.71
N LEU A 156 9.40 -37.49 45.44
CA LEU A 156 8.33 -38.20 46.16
C LEU A 156 8.38 -39.71 45.88
N ASP A 157 8.62 -40.11 44.62
CA ASP A 157 8.76 -41.52 44.24
C ASP A 157 9.98 -42.19 44.93
N HIS A 158 11.06 -41.43 45.15
CA HIS A 158 12.26 -41.93 45.84
C HIS A 158 12.08 -42.07 47.36
N MET A 159 11.14 -41.34 47.98
CA MET A 159 10.81 -41.48 49.42
C MET A 159 9.75 -42.55 49.71
N ALA A 160 9.05 -43.05 48.68
CA ALA A 160 8.03 -44.09 48.81
C ALA A 160 8.59 -45.53 48.67
N LEU A 161 9.90 -45.67 48.47
CA LEU A 161 10.60 -46.95 48.28
C LEU A 161 11.54 -47.34 49.45
N ASP A 162 11.57 -46.56 50.53
CA ASP A 162 12.15 -46.92 51.84
C ASP A 162 11.04 -47.24 52.86
#